data_AF-A0A7X1TZ64-F1
#
_entry.id   AF-A0A7X1TZ64-F1
#
_cell.length_a   1.000
_cell.length_b   1.000
_cell.length_c   1.000
_cell.angle_alpha   90.00
_cell.angle_beta   90.00
_cell.angle_gamma   90.00
#
_symmetry.space_group_name_H-M   'P 1'
#
loop_
_entity.id
_entity.type
_entity.pdbx_description
1 polymer ?
#
loop_
_entity_poly.entity_id
_entity_poly.type
_entity_poly.pdbx_seq_one_letter_code
_entity_poly.pdbx_strand_id
1 'polypeptide(L)'
;MEYTSRAGEKPAEAHVNYKCPCGCDAGLIYDRVSGSRELGQCCCGRLLWAGDKADEVISFFYEDGIDYALDVGSVTLPWGDSVMTALAVPPSALEAEGGEQTEHEMSVGERVAAEMAQMVTDVICGMPLKPASAAGSSEYGGQTFYFCSAVCKARFDAAPDIYAMGGGR
;
A
#
# COMPACT_ATOMS: atom_id res chain seq x y z
N MET A 1 -11.87 -10.73 -8.90
CA MET A 1 -12.37 -9.90 -10.04
C MET A 1 -13.09 -10.76 -11.08
N GLU A 2 -13.77 -10.16 -12.08
CA GLU A 2 -14.42 -10.93 -13.17
C GLU A 2 -13.42 -11.23 -14.30
N TYR A 3 -13.09 -12.51 -14.47
CA TYR A 3 -12.21 -13.02 -15.52
C TYR A 3 -13.04 -13.61 -16.67
N THR A 4 -12.63 -13.32 -17.91
CA THR A 4 -13.27 -13.82 -19.12
C THR A 4 -12.24 -14.47 -20.03
N SER A 5 -12.67 -15.43 -20.84
CA SER A 5 -11.82 -16.04 -21.86
C SER A 5 -12.50 -16.00 -23.22
N ARG A 6 -11.69 -15.89 -24.28
CA ARG A 6 -12.13 -16.04 -25.67
C ARG A 6 -11.12 -16.85 -26.46
N ALA A 7 -11.58 -17.52 -27.51
CA ALA A 7 -10.68 -18.21 -28.43
C ALA A 7 -9.72 -17.21 -29.10
N GLY A 8 -8.45 -17.59 -29.20
CA GLY A 8 -7.43 -16.86 -29.95
C GLY A 8 -7.45 -17.22 -31.43
N GLU A 9 -6.45 -16.73 -32.15
CA GLU A 9 -6.31 -16.97 -33.59
C GLU A 9 -6.02 -18.44 -33.90
N LYS A 10 -5.39 -19.15 -32.96
CA LYS A 10 -5.08 -20.58 -33.06
C LYS A 10 -6.03 -21.42 -32.22
N PRO A 11 -6.32 -22.66 -32.63
CA PRO A 11 -7.22 -23.56 -31.90
C PRO A 11 -6.69 -23.98 -30.52
N ALA A 12 -5.40 -23.79 -30.25
CA ALA A 12 -4.74 -24.05 -28.97
C ALA A 12 -4.37 -22.75 -28.24
N GLU A 13 -4.92 -21.60 -28.64
CA GLU A 13 -4.68 -20.30 -28.05
C GLU A 13 -5.99 -19.69 -27.54
N ALA A 14 -5.94 -19.05 -26.37
CA ALA A 14 -7.07 -18.38 -25.75
C ALA A 14 -6.60 -17.05 -25.16
N HIS A 15 -7.41 -16.01 -25.30
CA HIS A 15 -7.15 -14.73 -24.65
C HIS A 15 -7.87 -14.76 -23.31
N VAL A 16 -7.11 -14.56 -22.23
CA VAL A 16 -7.63 -14.42 -20.88
C VAL A 16 -7.63 -12.94 -20.54
N ASN A 17 -8.82 -12.41 -20.27
CA ASN A 17 -9.04 -10.98 -20.04
C ASN A 17 -9.71 -10.75 -18.68
N TYR A 18 -9.51 -9.57 -18.13
CA TYR A 18 -10.26 -9.10 -16.97
C TYR A 18 -10.70 -7.65 -17.20
N LYS A 19 -11.83 -7.28 -16.61
CA LYS A 19 -12.25 -5.88 -16.59
C LYS A 19 -11.45 -5.13 -15.55
N CYS A 20 -10.58 -4.25 -16.02
CA CYS A 20 -9.82 -3.41 -15.13
C CYS A 20 -10.68 -2.21 -14.70
N PRO A 21 -10.72 -1.89 -13.40
CA PRO A 21 -11.43 -0.72 -12.85
C PRO A 21 -10.95 0.63 -13.40
N CYS A 22 -9.76 0.70 -14.00
CA CYS A 22 -9.31 1.88 -14.76
C CYS A 22 -10.06 2.07 -16.10
N GLY A 23 -10.96 1.16 -16.47
CA GLY A 23 -11.75 1.20 -17.71
C GLY A 23 -11.12 0.47 -18.91
N CYS A 24 -10.01 -0.23 -18.71
CA CYS A 24 -9.35 -1.01 -19.78
C CYS A 24 -9.69 -2.51 -19.69
N ASP A 25 -9.80 -3.16 -20.84
CA ASP A 25 -9.81 -4.61 -20.97
C ASP A 25 -8.37 -5.12 -21.14
N ALA A 26 -7.72 -5.39 -20.02
CA ALA A 26 -6.37 -5.97 -20.02
C ALA A 26 -6.46 -7.50 -20.04
N GLY A 27 -5.40 -8.14 -20.55
CA GLY A 27 -5.36 -9.58 -20.67
C GLY A 27 -4.06 -10.09 -21.23
N LEU A 28 -3.99 -11.40 -21.40
CA LEU A 28 -2.85 -12.11 -21.96
C LEU A 28 -3.30 -13.23 -22.88
N ILE A 29 -2.35 -13.76 -23.64
CA ILE A 29 -2.55 -14.93 -24.48
C ILE A 29 -2.06 -16.17 -23.75
N TYR A 30 -2.95 -17.14 -23.59
CA TYR A 30 -2.70 -18.43 -22.98
C TYR A 30 -2.70 -19.53 -24.06
N ASP A 31 -1.59 -20.25 -24.16
CA ASP A 31 -1.45 -21.41 -25.06
C ASP A 31 -1.71 -22.70 -24.27
N ARG A 32 -2.51 -23.61 -24.83
CA ARG A 32 -2.91 -24.86 -24.16
C ARG A 32 -1.71 -25.76 -23.81
N VAL A 33 -0.65 -25.70 -24.60
CA VAL A 33 0.54 -26.56 -24.46
C VAL A 33 1.66 -25.82 -23.75
N SER A 34 1.81 -24.53 -24.05
CA SER A 34 2.96 -23.73 -23.62
C SER A 34 2.66 -22.82 -22.43
N GLY A 35 1.40 -22.71 -22.01
CA GLY A 35 0.95 -21.81 -20.95
C GLY A 35 0.93 -20.33 -21.38
N SER A 36 0.89 -19.43 -20.39
CA SER A 36 1.10 -18.00 -20.64
C SER A 36 2.53 -17.75 -21.08
N ARG A 37 2.68 -17.11 -22.23
CA ARG A 37 4.00 -16.70 -22.74
C ARG A 37 4.40 -15.31 -22.30
N GLU A 38 3.42 -14.46 -22.02
CA GLU A 38 3.60 -13.04 -21.76
C GLU A 38 2.71 -12.62 -20.59
N LEU A 39 3.23 -11.71 -19.78
CA LEU A 39 2.51 -11.12 -18.67
C LEU A 39 1.49 -10.11 -19.21
N GLY A 40 0.22 -10.25 -18.81
CA GLY A 40 -0.80 -9.27 -19.16
C GLY A 40 -0.63 -8.02 -18.31
N GLN A 41 -0.20 -6.91 -18.90
CA GLN A 41 -0.03 -5.66 -18.17
C GLN A 41 -1.16 -4.69 -18.53
N CYS A 42 -1.79 -4.11 -17.51
CA CYS A 42 -2.74 -3.02 -17.68
C CYS A 42 -2.04 -1.66 -17.53
N CYS A 43 -2.61 -0.61 -18.13
CA CYS A 43 -2.08 0.76 -18.05
C CYS A 43 -1.96 1.32 -16.63
N CYS A 44 -2.69 0.76 -15.66
CA CYS A 44 -2.61 1.12 -14.24
C CYS A 44 -1.52 0.35 -13.47
N GLY A 45 -0.71 -0.47 -14.15
CA GLY A 45 0.35 -1.26 -13.53
C GLY A 45 -0.08 -2.60 -12.94
N ARG A 46 -1.38 -2.95 -13.02
CA ARG A 46 -1.85 -4.30 -12.66
C ARG A 46 -1.26 -5.33 -13.62
N LEU A 47 -0.76 -6.43 -13.05
CA LEU A 47 -0.15 -7.53 -13.77
C LEU A 47 -1.08 -8.73 -13.70
N LEU A 48 -1.24 -9.46 -14.81
CA LEU A 48 -2.04 -10.65 -14.92
C LEU A 48 -1.17 -11.80 -15.42
N TRP A 49 -1.30 -12.94 -14.76
CA TRP A 49 -0.73 -14.21 -15.19
C TRP A 49 -1.79 -15.31 -15.18
N ALA A 50 -1.72 -16.24 -16.14
CA ALA A 50 -2.58 -17.42 -16.16
C ALA A 50 -1.74 -18.70 -16.33
N GLY A 51 -1.97 -19.70 -15.49
CA GLY A 51 -1.23 -20.95 -15.59
C GLY A 51 -1.18 -21.70 -14.28
N ASP A 52 -0.44 -22.79 -14.29
CA ASP A 52 -0.13 -23.52 -13.08
C ASP A 52 0.69 -22.61 -12.14
N LYS A 53 0.36 -22.61 -10.84
CA LYS A 53 1.03 -21.79 -9.81
C LYS A 53 1.08 -20.30 -10.15
N ALA A 54 -0.03 -19.76 -10.65
CA ALA A 54 -0.09 -18.38 -11.11
C ALA A 54 0.33 -17.36 -10.03
N ASP A 55 0.02 -17.63 -8.76
CA ASP A 55 0.39 -16.84 -7.59
C ASP A 55 1.91 -16.81 -7.34
N GLU A 56 2.60 -17.93 -7.54
CA GLU A 56 4.05 -17.99 -7.41
C GLU A 56 4.72 -17.33 -8.61
N VAL A 57 4.23 -17.60 -9.82
CA VAL A 57 4.87 -17.11 -11.05
C VAL A 57 4.76 -15.59 -11.17
N ILE A 58 3.62 -15.01 -10.79
CA ILE A 58 3.43 -13.57 -10.90
C ILE A 58 4.36 -12.77 -9.97
N SER A 59 4.75 -13.37 -8.83
CA SER A 59 5.65 -12.74 -7.86
C SER A 59 7.05 -12.46 -8.41
N PHE A 60 7.51 -13.23 -9.41
CA PHE A 60 8.78 -12.97 -10.09
C PHE A 60 8.79 -11.67 -10.91
N PHE A 61 7.62 -11.12 -11.19
CA PHE A 61 7.47 -9.87 -11.95
C PHE A 61 7.26 -8.65 -11.04
N TYR A 62 7.31 -8.82 -9.71
CA TYR A 62 7.12 -7.71 -8.78
C TYR A 62 8.34 -6.78 -8.80
N GLU A 63 8.07 -5.48 -8.72
CA GLU A 63 9.12 -4.49 -8.48
C GLU A 63 9.61 -4.55 -7.03
N ASP A 64 10.92 -4.37 -6.86
CA ASP A 64 11.57 -4.42 -5.55
C ASP A 64 11.04 -3.30 -4.64
N GLY A 65 10.59 -3.68 -3.45
CA GLY A 65 10.04 -2.75 -2.47
C GLY A 65 8.57 -2.34 -2.69
N ILE A 66 7.86 -2.96 -3.64
CA ILE A 66 6.43 -2.73 -3.85
C ILE A 66 5.61 -3.93 -3.34
N ASP A 67 4.64 -3.66 -2.45
CA ASP A 67 3.73 -4.68 -1.91
C ASP A 67 2.49 -4.82 -2.80
N TYR A 68 2.49 -5.83 -3.66
CA TYR A 68 1.36 -6.08 -4.57
C TYR A 68 0.27 -6.89 -3.86
N ALA A 69 -0.97 -6.41 -3.90
CA ALA A 69 -2.12 -7.20 -3.50
C ALA A 69 -2.44 -8.25 -4.57
N LEU A 70 -2.62 -9.49 -4.16
CA LEU A 70 -2.82 -10.62 -5.07
C LEU A 70 -4.28 -11.09 -5.08
N ASP A 71 -4.95 -10.99 -6.23
CA ASP A 71 -6.28 -11.61 -6.47
C ASP A 71 -6.08 -12.88 -7.30
N VAL A 72 -6.29 -14.03 -6.67
CA VAL A 72 -6.22 -15.33 -7.35
C VAL A 72 -7.63 -15.78 -7.72
N GLY A 73 -7.80 -16.09 -8.99
CA GLY A 73 -9.04 -16.60 -9.56
C GLY A 73 -8.81 -17.82 -10.44
N SER A 74 -9.87 -18.24 -11.09
CA SER A 74 -9.78 -19.22 -12.17
C SER A 74 -10.71 -18.80 -13.30
N VAL A 75 -10.32 -19.16 -14.52
CA VAL A 75 -11.12 -18.90 -15.71
C VAL A 75 -11.25 -20.18 -16.51
N THR A 76 -12.46 -20.45 -17.00
CA THR A 76 -12.71 -21.56 -17.91
C THR A 76 -12.37 -21.12 -19.33
N LEU A 77 -11.49 -21.85 -19.98
CA LEU A 77 -11.03 -21.63 -21.34
C LEU A 77 -12.05 -22.16 -22.36
N PRO A 78 -12.02 -21.69 -23.62
CA PRO A 78 -13.00 -22.06 -24.66
C PRO A 78 -13.05 -23.56 -24.99
N TRP A 79 -11.98 -24.32 -24.69
CA TRP A 79 -11.91 -25.77 -24.86
C TRP A 79 -12.31 -26.56 -23.60
N GLY A 80 -12.80 -25.89 -22.55
CA GLY A 80 -13.36 -26.50 -21.35
C GLY A 80 -12.37 -26.75 -20.21
N ASP A 81 -11.08 -26.50 -20.43
CA ASP A 81 -10.06 -26.55 -19.38
C ASP A 81 -10.18 -25.30 -18.47
N SER A 82 -10.08 -25.46 -17.16
CA SER A 82 -10.00 -24.34 -16.21
C SER A 82 -8.55 -24.07 -15.86
N VAL A 83 -8.14 -22.80 -15.93
CA VAL A 83 -6.78 -22.36 -15.58
C VAL A 83 -6.83 -21.35 -14.44
N MET A 84 -5.85 -21.43 -13.55
CA MET A 84 -5.68 -20.45 -12.48
C MET A 84 -5.19 -19.13 -13.06
N THR A 85 -5.72 -18.03 -12.55
CA THR A 85 -5.32 -16.66 -12.90
C THR A 85 -4.88 -15.94 -11.66
N ALA A 86 -3.77 -15.24 -11.73
CA ALA A 86 -3.28 -14.39 -10.66
C ALA A 86 -3.23 -12.95 -11.18
N LEU A 87 -3.85 -12.02 -10.45
CA LEU A 87 -3.75 -10.61 -10.70
C LEU A 87 -3.01 -9.93 -9.55
N ALA A 88 -1.84 -9.37 -9.86
CA ALA A 88 -1.08 -8.56 -8.92
C ALA A 88 -1.46 -7.10 -9.10
N VAL A 89 -1.86 -6.47 -8.01
CA VAL A 89 -2.36 -5.10 -7.96
C VAL A 89 -1.37 -4.25 -7.18
N PRO A 90 -0.65 -3.32 -7.83
CA PRO A 90 0.25 -2.43 -7.12
C PRO A 90 -0.56 -1.46 -6.24
N PRO A 91 0.05 -0.94 -5.15
CA PRO A 91 -0.59 0.03 -4.27
C PRO A 91 -1.04 1.27 -5.06
N SER A 92 -0.25 1.72 -6.04
CA SER A 92 -0.60 2.85 -6.91
C SER A 92 -1.90 2.64 -7.72
N ALA A 93 -2.26 1.39 -8.04
CA ALA A 93 -3.53 1.09 -8.71
C ALA A 93 -4.70 1.10 -7.72
N LEU A 94 -4.50 0.58 -6.51
CA LEU A 94 -5.51 0.62 -5.44
C LEU A 94 -5.82 2.05 -5.02
N GLU A 95 -4.79 2.89 -4.87
CA GLU A 95 -4.93 4.30 -4.53
C GLU A 95 -5.71 5.09 -5.59
N ALA A 96 -5.58 4.72 -6.86
CA ALA A 96 -6.33 5.33 -7.96
C ALA A 96 -7.83 4.97 -7.97
N GLU A 97 -8.24 3.90 -7.27
CA GLU A 97 -9.61 3.38 -7.27
C GLU A 97 -10.41 3.76 -6.03
N GLY A 98 -9.76 4.26 -4.98
CA GLY A 98 -10.39 4.68 -3.74
C GLY A 98 -9.45 4.43 -2.57
N GLY A 99 -8.77 5.50 -2.13
CA GLY A 99 -7.89 5.42 -0.97
C GLY A 99 -8.63 4.94 0.26
N GLU A 100 -8.17 3.83 0.83
CA GLU A 100 -8.36 3.55 2.24
C GLU A 100 -7.09 2.86 2.74
N GLN A 101 -6.36 3.59 3.57
CA GLN A 101 -5.15 3.13 4.22
C GLN A 101 -5.56 2.09 5.25
N THR A 102 -5.13 0.85 5.08
CA THR A 102 -5.19 -0.14 6.17
C THR A 102 -3.88 -0.93 6.22
N GLU A 103 -2.81 -0.22 6.55
CA GLU A 103 -1.68 -0.83 7.25
C GLU A 103 -2.19 -1.21 8.65
N HIS A 104 -2.62 -2.46 8.86
CA HIS A 104 -2.81 -3.01 10.21
C HIS A 104 -2.68 -4.53 10.22
N GLU A 105 -1.45 -5.01 10.39
CA GLU A 105 -1.24 -6.17 11.24
C GLU A 105 0.10 -6.02 11.96
N MET A 106 0.08 -5.53 13.21
CA MET A 106 0.93 -6.00 14.33
C MET A 106 0.30 -5.58 15.69
N SER A 107 -0.55 -6.46 16.20
CA SER A 107 -0.69 -6.93 17.60
C SER A 107 -0.79 -6.00 18.83
N VAL A 108 -1.97 -6.11 19.45
CA VAL A 108 -2.29 -6.26 20.89
C VAL A 108 -1.91 -5.12 21.87
N GLY A 109 -2.93 -4.35 22.21
CA GLY A 109 -3.40 -4.30 23.61
C GLY A 109 -2.89 -3.15 24.47
N GLU A 110 -3.51 -1.98 24.34
CA GLU A 110 -4.07 -1.24 25.49
C GLU A 110 -4.89 -0.06 24.94
N ARG A 111 -6.22 -0.18 25.01
CA ARG A 111 -7.15 0.94 24.83
C ARG A 111 -7.03 1.76 26.13
N VAL A 112 -7.03 3.08 26.23
CA VAL A 112 -7.90 4.14 25.71
C VAL A 112 -7.25 5.44 26.21
N ALA A 113 -7.02 6.49 25.39
CA ALA A 113 -6.99 7.93 25.80
C ALA A 113 -6.27 8.90 24.83
N ALA A 114 -5.57 8.44 23.79
CA ALA A 114 -4.66 9.32 23.02
C ALA A 114 -5.21 9.86 21.68
N GLU A 115 -6.53 9.83 21.45
CA GLU A 115 -7.15 10.30 20.19
C GLU A 115 -7.39 11.83 20.13
N MET A 116 -6.45 12.62 20.64
CA MET A 116 -6.41 14.07 20.40
C MET A 116 -4.98 14.51 20.04
N ALA A 117 -4.33 13.76 19.14
CA ALA A 117 -2.97 14.09 18.69
C ALA A 117 -2.98 15.20 17.62
N GLN A 118 -3.18 16.44 18.05
CA GLN A 118 -2.68 17.59 17.29
C GLN A 118 -1.15 17.49 17.27
N MET A 119 -0.54 17.47 16.09
CA MET A 119 0.92 17.49 15.95
C MET A 119 1.47 18.72 16.67
N VAL A 120 2.43 18.52 17.57
CA VAL A 120 3.06 19.59 18.34
C VAL A 120 4.46 19.84 17.78
N THR A 121 4.83 21.10 17.65
CA THR A 121 6.15 21.47 17.12
C THR A 121 7.13 21.67 18.27
N ASP A 122 8.28 21.00 18.21
CA ASP A 122 9.39 21.23 19.15
C ASP A 122 9.89 22.66 18.99
N VAL A 123 9.80 23.48 20.05
CA VAL A 123 10.23 24.89 20.03
C VAL A 123 11.76 25.08 19.98
N ILE A 124 12.54 24.01 20.19
CA ILE A 124 14.01 24.04 20.16
C ILE A 124 14.54 23.78 18.76
N CYS A 125 14.01 22.75 18.08
CA CYS A 125 14.47 22.36 16.75
C CYS A 125 13.51 22.71 15.62
N GLY A 126 12.28 23.12 15.93
CA GLY A 126 11.23 23.41 14.96
C GLY A 126 10.63 22.17 14.29
N MET A 127 10.93 20.97 14.79
CA MET A 127 10.48 19.73 14.17
C MET A 127 9.08 19.34 14.67
N PRO A 128 8.13 19.01 13.78
CA PRO A 128 6.84 18.48 14.20
C PRO A 128 7.03 17.09 14.80
N LEU A 129 6.54 16.87 16.01
CA LEU A 129 6.48 15.56 16.63
C LEU A 129 5.09 15.28 17.18
N LYS A 130 4.83 14.00 17.40
CA LYS A 130 3.63 13.57 18.10
C LYS A 130 3.92 13.60 19.60
N PRO A 131 3.04 14.16 20.44
CA PRO A 131 3.24 14.17 21.89
C PRO A 131 3.39 12.75 22.46
N ALA A 132 2.73 11.75 21.85
CA ALA A 132 2.87 10.33 22.18
C ALA A 132 4.25 9.72 21.84
N SER A 133 5.02 10.36 20.95
CA SER A 133 6.37 9.94 20.56
C SER A 133 7.45 10.89 21.09
N ALA A 134 7.09 11.81 21.99
CA ALA A 134 8.04 12.74 22.58
C ALA A 134 9.02 11.99 23.48
N ALA A 135 10.31 12.21 23.27
CA ALA A 135 11.36 11.66 24.14
C ALA A 135 11.41 12.38 25.50
N GLY A 136 10.76 13.53 25.63
CA GLY A 136 10.56 14.22 26.89
C GLY A 136 9.50 15.32 26.80
N SER A 137 8.88 15.65 27.92
CA SER A 137 7.99 16.80 28.07
C SER A 137 8.43 17.67 29.26
N SER A 138 8.04 18.94 29.21
CA SER A 138 8.20 19.91 30.30
C SER A 138 6.98 20.82 30.35
N GLU A 139 6.57 21.21 31.55
CA GLU A 139 5.37 22.01 31.76
C GLU A 139 5.78 23.43 32.16
N TYR A 140 5.38 24.44 31.37
CA TYR A 140 5.77 25.83 31.59
C TYR A 140 4.58 26.76 31.33
N GLY A 141 4.27 27.63 32.29
CA GLY A 141 3.17 28.59 32.16
C GLY A 141 1.78 27.97 31.99
N GLY A 142 1.55 26.76 32.52
CA GLY A 142 0.29 26.02 32.37
C GLY A 142 0.11 25.33 31.01
N GLN A 143 1.17 25.29 30.19
CA GLN A 143 1.20 24.59 28.91
C GLN A 143 2.26 23.49 28.94
N THR A 144 1.92 22.31 28.42
CA THR A 144 2.84 21.18 28.30
C THR A 144 3.56 21.24 26.96
N PHE A 145 4.89 21.36 26.98
CA PHE A 145 5.77 21.33 25.82
C PHE A 145 6.39 19.95 25.65
N TYR A 146 6.52 19.51 24.39
CA TYR A 146 7.02 18.19 24.02
C TYR A 146 8.28 18.32 23.17
N PHE A 147 9.24 17.44 23.40
CA PHE A 147 10.57 17.49 22.80
C PHE A 147 10.91 16.18 22.09
N CYS A 148 11.56 16.29 20.94
CA CYS A 148 11.97 15.14 20.14
C CYS A 148 13.12 14.34 20.79
N SER A 149 13.88 14.96 21.70
CA SER A 149 15.01 14.33 22.38
C SER A 149 15.18 14.88 23.79
N ALA A 150 15.82 14.10 24.67
CA ALA A 150 16.22 14.57 26.00
C ALA A 150 17.15 15.79 25.93
N VAL A 151 17.91 15.93 24.83
CA VAL A 151 18.77 17.09 24.57
C VAL A 151 17.94 18.35 24.31
N CYS A 152 16.87 18.25 23.51
CA CYS A 152 15.94 19.37 23.30
C CYS A 152 15.26 19.77 24.61
N LYS A 153 14.80 18.81 25.42
CA LYS A 153 14.26 19.09 26.76
C LYS A 153 15.26 19.87 27.62
N ALA A 154 16.50 19.41 27.72
CA ALA A 154 17.52 20.08 28.53
C ALA A 154 17.82 21.51 28.05
N ARG A 155 17.74 21.78 26.73
CA ARG A 155 17.87 23.13 26.16
C ARG A 155 16.68 24.02 26.51
N PHE A 156 15.47 23.46 26.51
CA PHE A 156 14.28 24.17 26.94
C PHE A 156 14.34 24.51 28.43
N ASP A 157 14.68 23.54 29.29
CA ASP A 157 14.84 23.76 30.74
C ASP A 157 15.92 24.82 31.07
N ALA A 158 16.92 24.99 30.20
CA ALA A 158 17.95 26.01 30.38
C ALA A 158 17.46 27.45 30.09
N ALA A 159 16.45 27.63 29.24
CA ALA A 159 15.93 28.96 28.88
C ALA A 159 14.45 28.91 28.43
N PRO A 160 13.52 28.47 29.29
CA PRO A 160 12.14 28.18 28.89
C PRO A 160 11.37 29.45 28.48
N ASP A 161 11.71 30.60 29.07
CA ASP A 161 11.06 31.88 28.79
C ASP A 161 11.22 32.33 27.32
N ILE A 162 12.40 32.12 26.74
CA ILE A 162 12.72 32.48 25.36
C ILE A 162 11.95 31.63 24.37
N TYR A 163 11.84 30.33 24.66
CA TYR A 163 11.21 29.36 23.75
C TYR A 163 9.68 29.35 23.87
N ALA A 164 9.14 29.60 25.07
CA ALA A 164 7.69 29.64 25.31
C ALA A 164 7.03 30.92 24.74
N MET A 165 7.75 32.04 24.63
CA MET A 165 7.21 33.30 24.10
C MET A 165 7.10 33.37 22.56
N GLY A 166 7.58 32.36 21.81
CA GLY A 166 7.62 32.39 20.34
C GLY A 166 6.34 31.96 19.60
N GLY A 167 5.29 31.52 20.31
CA GLY A 167 4.12 30.83 19.73
C GLY A 167 2.85 31.66 19.59
N GLY A 168 2.93 32.93 19.19
CA GLY A 168 1.75 33.78 19.05
C GLY A 168 1.77 34.63 17.80
N ARG A 169 1.18 34.14 16.70
CA ARG A 169 0.53 34.95 15.65
C ARG A 169 -0.53 34.12 14.94
#